data_AF-A0A382SSU4-F1
#
_entry.id   AF-A0A382SSU4-F1
#
_cell.length_a   1.000
_cell.length_b   1.000
_cell.length_c   1.000
_cell.angle_alpha   90.00
_cell.angle_beta   90.00
_cell.angle_gamma   90.00
#
_symmetry.space_group_name_H-M   'P 1'
#
loop_
_entity.id
_entity.type
_entity.pdbx_description
1 polymer ?
#
loop_
_entity_poly.entity_id
_entity_poly.type
_entity_poly.pdbx_seq_one_letter_code
_entity_poly.pdbx_strand_id
1 'polypeptide(L)'
;MATVLVAAGSKETAAQESPGEQLPVKEVTLPNGMRFLILPRDGSPTVSFVARFGVGGVHERLGTTGTAHLLEHLLFKGTSTIGTRDVDSERALFRIMDAVHDTLVRARAAAETERVETLSNRIEALEDSARIFTE
;
A
#
# COMPACT_ATOMS: atom_id res chain seq x y z
N MET A 1 12.42 41.07 -64.31
CA MET A 1 12.42 40.96 -62.84
C MET A 1 12.26 39.49 -62.47
N ALA A 2 13.28 38.88 -61.87
CA ALA A 2 13.22 37.51 -61.39
C ALA A 2 12.88 37.52 -59.90
N THR A 3 11.73 36.99 -59.53
CA THR A 3 11.31 36.81 -58.14
C THR A 3 11.98 35.56 -57.59
N VAL A 4 12.89 35.73 -56.62
CA VAL A 4 13.48 34.61 -55.88
C VAL A 4 12.56 34.30 -54.70
N LEU A 5 11.99 33.09 -54.70
CA LEU A 5 11.22 32.56 -53.58
C LEU A 5 12.21 31.95 -52.58
N VAL A 6 12.35 32.55 -51.39
CA VAL A 6 13.16 31.97 -50.30
C VAL A 6 12.28 30.97 -49.57
N ALA A 7 12.56 29.68 -49.76
CA ALA A 7 11.97 28.63 -48.94
C ALA A 7 12.61 28.68 -47.54
N ALA A 8 11.85 29.16 -46.55
CA ALA A 8 12.22 29.04 -45.15
C ALA A 8 12.08 27.56 -44.76
N GLY A 9 13.21 26.86 -44.60
CA GLY A 9 13.23 25.51 -44.08
C GLY A 9 12.70 25.50 -42.64
N SER A 10 11.57 24.83 -42.42
CA SER A 10 11.12 24.46 -41.09
C SER A 10 12.15 23.49 -40.49
N LYS A 11 12.99 23.98 -39.59
CA LYS A 11 13.75 23.10 -38.71
C LYS A 11 12.76 22.27 -37.92
N GLU A 12 12.83 20.95 -38.05
CA GLU A 12 12.22 20.04 -37.08
C GLU A 12 12.81 20.36 -35.71
N THR A 13 12.00 20.96 -34.85
CA THR A 13 12.32 21.12 -33.44
C THR A 13 12.31 19.73 -32.83
N ALA A 14 13.49 19.13 -32.67
CA ALA A 14 13.62 17.91 -31.88
C ALA A 14 13.07 18.20 -30.47
N ALA A 15 12.22 17.30 -29.97
CA ALA A 15 11.69 17.41 -28.62
C ALA A 15 12.86 17.50 -27.64
N GLN A 16 12.90 18.59 -26.87
CA GLN A 16 13.96 18.81 -25.91
C GLN A 16 13.77 17.82 -24.75
N GLU A 17 14.75 16.93 -24.55
CA GLU A 17 14.71 15.96 -23.47
C GLU A 17 14.55 16.66 -22.13
N SER A 18 13.60 16.18 -21.34
CA SER A 18 13.33 16.67 -20.00
C SER A 18 14.50 16.31 -19.07
N PRO A 19 14.75 17.08 -18.01
CA PRO A 19 15.79 16.76 -17.02
C PRO A 19 15.65 15.35 -16.41
N GLY A 20 14.44 14.78 -16.41
CA GLY A 20 14.19 13.42 -15.92
C GLY A 20 14.70 12.31 -16.84
N GLU A 21 14.72 12.55 -18.16
CA GLU A 21 15.20 11.57 -19.16
C GLU A 21 16.72 11.40 -19.15
N GLN A 22 17.45 12.37 -18.58
CA GLN A 22 18.91 12.36 -18.50
C GLN A 22 19.46 11.72 -17.21
N LEU A 23 18.60 11.23 -16.33
CA LEU A 23 19.02 10.65 -15.05
C LEU A 23 19.71 9.29 -15.27
N PRO A 24 20.81 8.98 -14.56
CA PRO A 24 21.56 7.72 -14.69
C PRO A 24 20.85 6.56 -13.97
N VAL A 25 19.60 6.28 -14.34
CA VAL A 25 18.79 5.21 -13.76
C VAL A 25 19.30 3.85 -14.25
N LYS A 26 19.59 2.95 -13.31
CA LYS A 26 19.92 1.55 -13.58
C LYS A 26 18.65 0.70 -13.43
N GLU A 27 18.30 -0.02 -14.48
CA GLU A 27 17.16 -0.96 -14.47
C GLU A 27 17.65 -2.40 -14.30
N VAL A 28 17.03 -3.14 -13.39
CA VAL A 28 17.27 -4.58 -13.18
C VAL A 28 15.93 -5.30 -13.14
N THR A 29 15.77 -6.35 -13.95
CA THR A 29 14.59 -7.22 -13.91
C THR A 29 14.97 -8.58 -13.36
N LEU A 30 14.25 -9.02 -12.33
CA LEU A 30 14.44 -10.34 -11.72
C LEU A 30 13.73 -11.45 -12.52
N PRO A 31 14.09 -12.73 -12.34
CA PRO A 31 13.44 -13.85 -13.03
C PRO A 31 11.93 -13.96 -12.79
N ASN A 32 11.43 -13.44 -11.66
CA ASN A 32 9.99 -13.41 -11.34
C ASN A 32 9.24 -12.22 -11.98
N GLY A 33 9.92 -11.42 -12.82
CA GLY A 33 9.34 -10.25 -13.49
C GLY A 33 9.36 -8.95 -12.68
N MET A 34 9.87 -8.95 -11.45
CA MET A 34 9.99 -7.73 -10.65
C MET A 34 11.05 -6.80 -11.24
N ARG A 35 10.70 -5.52 -11.41
CA ARG A 35 11.57 -4.49 -11.96
C ARG A 35 12.06 -3.55 -10.87
N PHE A 36 13.36 -3.32 -10.82
CA PHE A 36 14.02 -2.34 -9.97
C PHE A 36 14.54 -1.20 -10.82
N LEU A 37 14.17 0.03 -10.45
CA LEU A 37 14.70 1.26 -11.00
C LEU A 37 15.53 1.94 -9.92
N ILE A 38 16.84 2.02 -10.13
CA ILE A 38 17.80 2.47 -9.12
C ILE A 38 18.47 3.75 -9.63
N LEU A 39 18.36 4.84 -8.88
CA LEU A 39 19.06 6.09 -9.17
C LEU A 39 20.14 6.31 -8.10
N PRO A 40 21.42 6.02 -8.40
CA PRO A 40 22.52 6.30 -7.47
C PRO A 40 22.66 7.81 -7.22
N ARG A 41 22.84 8.20 -5.96
CA ARG A 41 23.08 9.59 -5.56
C ARG A 41 24.28 9.66 -4.63
N ASP A 42 25.45 9.94 -5.22
CA ASP A 42 26.69 10.10 -4.47
C ASP A 42 26.58 11.32 -3.53
N GLY A 43 27.06 11.16 -2.29
CA GLY A 43 27.09 12.23 -1.28
C GLY A 43 25.88 12.29 -0.34
N SER A 44 24.85 11.47 -0.54
CA SER A 44 23.77 11.29 0.45
C SER A 44 23.88 9.93 1.13
N PRO A 45 23.96 9.85 2.48
CA PRO A 45 24.01 8.57 3.19
C PRO A 45 22.62 7.94 3.39
N THR A 46 21.57 8.53 2.82
CA THR A 46 20.19 8.07 2.98
C THR A 46 19.70 7.35 1.73
N VAL A 47 18.76 6.42 1.93
CA VAL A 47 18.09 5.69 0.86
C VAL A 47 16.60 6.00 0.95
N SER A 48 15.99 6.26 -0.20
CA SER A 48 14.53 6.30 -0.35
C SER A 48 14.11 5.17 -1.28
N PHE A 49 13.06 4.46 -0.90
CA PHE A 49 12.55 3.31 -1.63
C PHE A 49 11.04 3.43 -1.78
N VAL A 50 10.53 3.06 -2.95
CA VAL A 50 9.10 3.02 -3.25
C VAL A 50 8.79 1.69 -3.95
N ALA A 51 7.93 0.88 -3.35
CA ALA A 51 7.32 -0.24 -4.05
C ALA A 51 6.06 0.25 -4.79
N ARG A 52 5.92 -0.13 -6.06
CA ARG A 52 4.72 0.15 -6.84
C ARG A 52 4.09 -1.17 -7.28
N PHE A 53 2.78 -1.27 -7.08
CA PHE A 53 1.99 -2.38 -7.58
C PHE A 53 1.10 -1.87 -8.70
N GLY A 54 1.02 -2.61 -9.81
CA GLY A 54 0.17 -2.27 -10.96
C GLY A 54 -1.31 -2.56 -10.74
N VAL A 55 -1.80 -2.43 -9.50
CA VAL A 55 -3.18 -2.72 -9.09
C VAL A 55 -3.77 -1.54 -8.31
N GLY A 56 -5.09 -1.52 -8.13
CA GLY A 56 -5.80 -0.42 -7.46
C GLY A 56 -7.30 -0.51 -7.67
N GLY A 57 -8.05 0.54 -7.29
CA GLY A 57 -9.51 0.56 -7.34
C GLY A 57 -10.12 0.24 -8.73
N VAL A 58 -9.42 0.55 -9.82
CA VAL A 58 -9.84 0.21 -11.19
C VAL A 58 -9.95 -1.30 -11.44
N HIS A 59 -9.29 -2.11 -10.61
CA HIS A 59 -9.31 -3.58 -10.70
C HIS A 59 -10.33 -4.22 -9.75
N GLU A 60 -11.09 -3.42 -9.00
CA GLU A 60 -12.10 -3.91 -8.06
C GLU A 60 -13.42 -4.24 -8.76
N ARG A 61 -14.19 -5.16 -8.18
CA ARG A 61 -15.54 -5.49 -8.63
C ARG A 61 -16.57 -4.82 -7.74
N LEU A 62 -17.79 -4.66 -8.24
CA LEU A 62 -18.92 -4.29 -7.39
C LEU A 62 -19.06 -5.28 -6.24
N GLY A 63 -19.20 -4.76 -5.03
CA GLY A 63 -19.21 -5.55 -3.80
C GLY A 63 -17.84 -5.78 -3.15
N THR A 64 -16.73 -5.41 -3.81
CA THR A 64 -15.37 -5.43 -3.21
C THR A 64 -14.71 -4.05 -3.20
N THR A 65 -15.50 -2.99 -3.38
CA THR A 65 -14.99 -1.62 -3.48
C THR A 65 -14.25 -1.21 -2.21
N GLY A 66 -13.06 -0.61 -2.36
CA GLY A 66 -12.21 -0.16 -1.26
C GLY A 66 -11.21 -1.20 -0.75
N THR A 67 -11.15 -2.40 -1.35
CA THR A 67 -10.23 -3.47 -0.93
C THR A 67 -8.76 -3.09 -1.13
N ALA A 68 -8.42 -2.41 -2.22
CA ALA A 68 -7.06 -1.95 -2.47
C ALA A 68 -6.59 -0.95 -1.41
N HIS A 69 -7.46 -0.02 -1.02
CA HIS A 69 -7.17 0.94 0.05
C HIS A 69 -7.13 0.24 1.43
N LEU A 70 -8.05 -0.68 1.71
CA LEU A 70 -8.01 -1.47 2.95
C LEU A 70 -6.70 -2.25 3.07
N LEU A 71 -6.24 -2.89 1.98
CA LEU A 71 -4.96 -3.58 1.95
C LEU A 71 -3.79 -2.64 2.28
N GLU A 72 -3.80 -1.41 1.75
CA GLU A 72 -2.79 -0.39 2.09
C GLU A 72 -2.74 -0.12 3.59
N HIS A 73 -3.90 0.06 4.26
CA HIS A 73 -3.93 0.20 5.73
C HIS A 73 -3.35 -1.02 6.44
N LEU A 74 -3.65 -2.23 5.96
CA LEU A 74 -3.17 -3.47 6.57
C LEU A 74 -1.67 -3.68 6.39
N LEU A 75 -1.07 -3.19 5.29
CA LEU A 75 0.39 -3.26 5.08
C LEU A 75 1.18 -2.53 6.17
N PHE A 76 0.56 -1.58 6.89
CA PHE A 76 1.19 -0.84 7.99
C PHE A 76 0.87 -1.40 9.37
N LYS A 77 0.08 -2.48 9.49
CA LYS A 77 -0.28 -3.07 10.78
C LYS A 77 0.78 -4.04 11.34
N GLY A 78 1.87 -4.25 10.62
CA GLY A 78 2.94 -5.17 11.00
C GLY A 78 2.97 -6.43 10.14
N THR A 79 3.98 -7.26 10.39
CA THR A 79 4.19 -8.54 9.70
C THR A 79 4.51 -9.61 10.74
N SER A 80 4.74 -10.85 10.31
CA SER A 80 5.23 -11.89 11.22
C SER A 80 6.67 -11.68 11.72
N THR A 81 7.33 -10.59 11.32
CA THR A 81 8.71 -10.30 11.72
C THR A 81 8.94 -8.86 12.18
N ILE A 82 7.96 -7.96 11.98
CA ILE A 82 8.06 -6.53 12.31
C ILE A 82 6.77 -6.10 13.00
N GLY A 83 6.86 -5.40 14.13
CA GLY A 83 5.69 -4.88 14.86
C GLY A 83 5.04 -5.85 15.83
N THR A 84 5.64 -7.04 16.02
CA THR A 84 5.17 -8.05 16.97
C THR A 84 6.34 -8.75 17.66
N ARG A 85 6.17 -9.01 18.96
CA ARG A 85 7.12 -9.66 19.86
C ARG A 85 6.91 -11.18 19.91
N ASP A 86 5.66 -11.63 19.65
CA ASP A 86 5.26 -13.04 19.64
C ASP A 86 4.05 -13.23 18.72
N VAL A 87 4.34 -13.67 17.49
CA VAL A 87 3.36 -13.87 16.43
C VAL A 87 2.32 -14.93 16.79
N ASP A 88 2.73 -16.00 17.48
CA ASP A 88 1.84 -17.13 17.73
C ASP A 88 0.82 -16.79 18.81
N SER A 89 1.27 -16.11 19.87
CA SER A 89 0.39 -15.61 20.92
C SER A 89 -0.56 -14.53 20.39
N GLU A 90 -0.07 -13.58 19.60
CA GLU A 90 -0.88 -12.53 19.01
C GLU A 90 -1.95 -13.09 18.05
N ARG A 91 -1.57 -14.03 17.15
CA ARG A 91 -2.53 -14.70 16.25
C ARG A 91 -3.60 -15.50 16.99
N ALA A 92 -3.28 -16.07 18.15
CA ALA A 92 -4.28 -16.75 18.95
C ALA A 92 -5.36 -15.78 19.46
N LEU A 93 -4.96 -14.57 19.88
CA LEU A 93 -5.90 -13.53 20.29
C LEU A 93 -6.74 -13.02 19.13
N PHE A 94 -6.14 -12.76 17.96
CA PHE A 94 -6.89 -12.30 16.78
C PHE A 94 -8.01 -13.26 16.39
N ARG A 95 -7.77 -14.57 16.42
CA ARG A 95 -8.83 -15.57 16.15
C ARG A 95 -10.00 -15.46 17.12
N ILE A 96 -9.73 -15.14 18.39
CA ILE A 96 -10.78 -14.96 19.40
C ILE A 96 -11.52 -13.63 19.14
N MET A 97 -10.77 -12.56 18.87
CA MET A 97 -11.32 -11.25 18.56
C MET A 97 -12.23 -11.29 17.34
N ASP A 98 -11.82 -11.97 16.25
CA ASP A 98 -12.63 -12.15 15.04
C ASP A 98 -13.95 -12.85 15.35
N ALA A 99 -13.92 -13.96 16.09
CA ALA A 99 -15.13 -14.69 16.47
C ALA A 99 -16.08 -13.86 17.37
N VAL A 100 -15.53 -13.04 18.27
CA VAL A 100 -16.31 -12.12 19.10
C VAL A 100 -16.89 -11.00 18.25
N HIS A 101 -16.11 -10.44 17.32
CA HIS A 101 -16.55 -9.37 16.42
C HIS A 101 -17.68 -9.83 15.51
N ASP A 102 -17.58 -11.03 14.92
CA ASP A 102 -18.66 -11.64 14.14
C ASP A 102 -19.96 -11.77 14.95
N THR A 103 -19.83 -12.11 16.24
CA THR A 103 -20.97 -12.21 17.15
C THR A 103 -21.55 -10.83 17.47
N LEU A 104 -20.68 -9.82 17.67
CA LEU A 104 -21.07 -8.43 17.91
C LEU A 104 -21.84 -7.86 16.72
N VAL A 105 -21.39 -8.11 15.49
CA VAL A 105 -22.08 -7.68 14.26
C VAL A 105 -23.49 -8.25 14.21
N ARG A 106 -23.66 -9.56 14.53
CA ARG A 106 -24.98 -10.19 14.59
C ARG A 106 -25.87 -9.61 15.70
N ALA A 107 -25.33 -9.39 16.89
CA ALA A 107 -26.05 -8.79 18.01
C ALA A 107 -26.51 -7.34 17.69
N ARG A 108 -25.67 -6.55 17.00
CA ARG A 108 -26.02 -5.21 16.51
C ARG A 108 -27.17 -5.26 15.50
N ALA A 109 -27.11 -6.19 14.55
CA ALA A 109 -28.18 -6.38 13.57
C ALA A 109 -29.52 -6.78 14.21
N ALA A 110 -29.47 -7.51 15.32
CA ALA A 110 -30.63 -7.92 16.12
C ALA A 110 -31.09 -6.88 17.17
N ALA A 111 -30.39 -5.74 17.29
CA ALA A 111 -30.62 -4.72 18.31
C ALA A 111 -30.58 -5.23 19.78
N GLU A 112 -29.73 -6.22 20.06
CA GLU A 112 -29.53 -6.80 21.40
C GLU A 112 -28.59 -5.91 22.26
N THR A 113 -29.06 -4.75 22.73
CA THR A 113 -28.21 -3.70 23.35
C THR A 113 -27.29 -4.19 24.48
N GLU A 114 -27.79 -4.98 25.43
CA GLU A 114 -26.99 -5.51 26.55
C GLU A 114 -25.86 -6.44 26.06
N ARG A 115 -26.17 -7.25 25.04
CA ARG A 115 -25.20 -8.16 24.45
C ARG A 115 -24.15 -7.41 23.62
N VAL A 116 -24.57 -6.35 22.92
CA VAL A 116 -23.67 -5.45 22.19
C VAL A 116 -22.68 -4.80 23.15
N GLU A 117 -23.14 -4.30 24.30
CA GLU A 117 -22.28 -3.73 25.34
C GLU A 117 -21.29 -4.77 25.86
N THR A 118 -21.78 -5.94 26.27
CA THR A 118 -20.95 -7.05 26.79
C THR A 118 -19.86 -7.47 25.80
N LEU A 119 -20.22 -7.64 24.53
CA LEU A 119 -19.27 -8.05 23.49
C LEU A 119 -18.26 -6.94 23.15
N SER A 120 -18.68 -5.68 23.19
CA SER A 120 -17.77 -4.54 22.95
C SER A 120 -16.71 -4.46 24.05
N ASN A 121 -17.11 -4.56 25.32
CA ASN A 121 -16.19 -4.58 26.46
C ASN A 121 -15.23 -5.77 26.39
N ARG A 122 -15.70 -6.93 25.90
CA ARG A 122 -14.85 -8.10 25.69
C ARG A 122 -13.81 -7.87 24.60
N ILE A 123 -14.16 -7.21 23.50
CA ILE A 123 -13.19 -6.86 22.45
C ILE A 123 -12.11 -5.94 23.01
N GLU A 124 -12.51 -4.89 23.73
CA GLU A 124 -11.55 -3.95 24.35
C GLU A 124 -10.57 -4.66 25.29
N ALA A 125 -11.06 -5.58 26.14
CA ALA A 125 -10.20 -6.37 27.02
C ALA A 125 -9.22 -7.29 26.24
N LEU A 126 -9.64 -7.85 25.10
CA LEU A 126 -8.77 -8.65 24.23
C LEU A 126 -7.73 -7.78 23.53
N GLU A 127 -8.10 -6.59 23.08
CA GLU A 127 -7.19 -5.60 22.48
C GLU A 127 -6.12 -5.16 23.50
N ASP A 128 -6.54 -4.84 24.73
CA ASP A 128 -5.61 -4.51 25.82
C ASP A 128 -4.65 -5.66 26.11
N SER A 129 -5.14 -6.90 26.09
CA SER A 129 -4.30 -8.09 26.27
C SER A 129 -3.32 -8.27 25.11
N ALA A 130 -3.70 -7.92 23.88
CA ALA A 130 -2.85 -8.04 22.71
C ALA A 130 -1.70 -7.01 22.68
N ARG A 131 -1.87 -5.85 23.33
CA ARG A 131 -0.85 -4.79 23.35
C ARG A 131 0.50 -5.23 23.91
N ILE A 132 0.55 -6.27 24.74
CA ILE A 132 1.81 -6.80 25.26
C ILE A 132 2.67 -7.45 24.17
N PHE A 133 2.06 -7.84 23.05
CA PHE A 133 2.73 -8.49 21.93
C PHE A 133 3.09 -7.52 20.81
N THR A 134 2.51 -6.32 20.76
CA THR A 134 2.83 -5.31 19.73
C THR A 134 4.00 -4.42 20.14
N GLU A 135 4.80 -3.96 19.18
CA GLU A 135 5.92 -3.01 19.39
C GLU A 135 5.59 -1.58 18.96
#